data_AF-A0A8S3T6M8-F1
#
_entry.id   AF-A0A8S3T6M8-F1
#
_cell.length_a   1.000
_cell.length_b   1.000
_cell.length_c   1.000
_cell.angle_alpha   90.00
_cell.angle_beta   90.00
_cell.angle_gamma   90.00
#
_symmetry.space_group_name_H-M   'P 1'
#
loop_
_entity.id
_entity.type
_entity.pdbx_description
1 polymer ?
#
loop_
_entity_poly.entity_id
_entity_poly.type
_entity_poly.pdbx_seq_one_letter_code
_entity_poly.pdbx_strand_id
1 'polypeptide(L)'
;MNYFNVLMHYEMTAEKLDAFIPQLLSKLYIEGLIYGNVTKQIALDIVGTVESIMTTKCYIVFSGVRRSNGVQGLRVIIQSDRSPEYVEKRVEAFLNSMDDYIKEMTDEAFQKHLKALVSKRMEKPKKISGQNSRYWSEILSQQYNFDRETVEVEFLKTVKKEDDRIAVGAPYRKKFSIHVVSSVNGEKELTETNGEKQTETTEDGNNLLPSPELPPPMVVTSVAEFKRDMGLYPLPRPYIDLQKARSKL
;
A
#
# COMPACT_ATOMS: atom_id res chain seq x y z
N MET A 1 -10.55 -38.92 28.17
CA MET A 1 -11.59 -37.89 28.28
C MET A 1 -11.00 -36.69 28.99
N ASN A 2 -11.00 -35.54 28.31
CA ASN A 2 -10.87 -34.17 28.79
C ASN A 2 -9.61 -33.75 29.57
N TYR A 3 -8.57 -33.40 28.80
CA TYR A 3 -7.77 -32.20 29.08
C TYR A 3 -8.49 -31.02 28.42
N PHE A 4 -8.90 -29.99 29.17
CA PHE A 4 -9.01 -28.59 28.74
C PHE A 4 -9.74 -27.81 29.84
N ASN A 5 -9.02 -26.97 30.57
CA ASN A 5 -9.46 -25.65 31.08
C ASN A 5 -8.55 -25.18 32.21
N VAL A 6 -7.36 -24.69 31.85
CA VAL A 6 -6.69 -23.62 32.61
C VAL A 6 -6.04 -22.66 31.61
N LEU A 7 -6.87 -21.84 30.99
CA LEU A 7 -6.47 -20.53 30.47
C LEU A 7 -7.44 -19.54 31.10
N MET A 8 -6.92 -18.74 32.03
CA MET A 8 -7.67 -17.65 32.65
C MET A 8 -8.13 -16.70 31.55
N HIS A 9 -9.42 -16.78 31.22
CA HIS A 9 -10.11 -15.76 30.44
C HIS A 9 -10.04 -14.45 31.22
N TYR A 10 -9.27 -13.49 30.73
CA TYR A 10 -9.49 -12.08 31.07
C TYR A 10 -10.78 -11.68 30.36
N GLU A 11 -11.92 -11.85 31.03
CA GLU A 11 -13.22 -11.47 30.46
C GLU A 11 -13.26 -9.94 30.32
N MET A 12 -13.29 -9.50 29.06
CA MET A 12 -13.50 -8.12 28.67
C MET A 12 -14.98 -7.78 28.93
N THR A 13 -15.23 -6.84 29.84
CA THR A 13 -16.59 -6.42 30.19
C THR A 13 -16.95 -5.12 29.47
N ALA A 14 -18.25 -4.89 29.26
CA ALA A 14 -18.76 -3.70 28.58
C ALA A 14 -18.30 -2.41 29.28
N GLU A 15 -18.35 -2.37 30.62
CA GLU A 15 -17.95 -1.17 31.36
C GLU A 15 -16.46 -0.84 31.20
N LYS A 16 -15.61 -1.86 31.04
CA LYS A 16 -14.15 -1.67 30.86
C LYS A 16 -13.80 -1.19 29.46
N LEU A 17 -14.54 -1.64 28.44
CA LEU A 17 -14.34 -1.22 27.06
C LEU A 17 -14.83 0.23 26.88
N ASP A 18 -15.99 0.56 27.45
CA ASP A 18 -16.58 1.90 27.37
C ASP A 18 -15.78 2.98 28.10
N ALA A 19 -15.12 2.62 29.22
CA ALA A 19 -14.23 3.54 29.92
C ALA A 19 -12.90 3.80 29.18
N PHE A 20 -12.46 2.86 28.33
CA PHE A 20 -11.17 2.90 27.65
C PHE A 20 -11.20 3.66 26.32
N ILE A 21 -12.31 3.56 25.57
CA ILE A 21 -12.48 4.19 24.25
C ILE A 21 -12.26 5.72 24.27
N PRO A 22 -12.83 6.50 25.22
CA PRO A 22 -12.64 7.95 25.26
C PRO A 22 -11.21 8.34 25.66
N GLN A 23 -10.57 7.58 26.56
CA GLN A 23 -9.18 7.84 26.96
C GLN A 23 -8.21 7.64 25.80
N LEU A 24 -8.39 6.57 25.01
CA LEU A 24 -7.56 6.26 23.84
C LEU A 24 -7.71 7.31 22.73
N LEU A 25 -8.93 7.79 22.49
CA LEU A 25 -9.24 8.74 21.41
C LEU A 25 -9.00 10.21 21.78
N SER A 26 -8.93 10.54 23.08
CA SER A 26 -8.79 11.95 23.54
C SER A 26 -7.42 12.59 23.27
N LYS A 27 -6.39 11.82 22.94
CA LYS A 27 -5.02 12.33 22.70
C LYS A 27 -4.31 11.58 21.56
N LEU A 28 -4.98 11.42 20.42
CA LEU A 28 -4.35 10.88 19.21
C LEU A 28 -3.92 12.02 18.29
N TYR A 29 -2.60 12.21 18.22
CA TYR A 29 -1.95 12.99 17.18
C TYR A 29 -1.30 12.01 16.20
N ILE A 30 -1.68 12.10 14.93
CA ILE A 30 -1.12 11.26 13.87
C ILE A 30 -0.30 12.17 12.95
N GLU A 31 1.00 11.96 12.95
CA GLU A 31 1.96 12.68 12.12
C GLU A 31 2.44 11.75 11.00
N GLY A 32 2.41 12.25 9.76
CA GLY A 32 2.85 11.52 8.57
C GLY A 32 4.15 12.10 8.02
N LEU A 33 5.13 11.25 7.72
CA LEU A 33 6.45 11.62 7.20
C LEU A 33 6.59 11.18 5.73
N ILE A 34 6.81 12.15 4.84
CA ILE A 34 7.34 11.88 3.49
C ILE A 34 8.87 11.99 3.58
N TYR A 35 9.56 10.87 3.40
CA TYR A 35 11.02 10.79 3.56
C TYR A 35 11.66 9.98 2.44
N GLY A 36 12.64 10.56 1.73
CA GLY A 36 13.43 9.94 0.66
C GLY A 36 14.18 10.98 -0.17
N ASN A 37 15.01 10.58 -1.14
CA ASN A 37 15.69 11.53 -2.05
C ASN A 37 14.75 11.95 -3.20
N VAL A 38 13.70 12.63 -2.78
CA VAL A 38 12.76 13.36 -3.62
C VAL A 38 13.06 14.83 -3.36
N THR A 39 13.37 15.61 -4.39
CA THR A 39 13.55 17.06 -4.19
C THR A 39 12.21 17.66 -3.76
N LYS A 40 12.22 18.79 -3.03
CA LYS A 40 10.98 19.50 -2.67
C LYS A 40 10.08 19.71 -3.89
N GLN A 41 10.67 20.02 -5.05
CA GLN A 41 9.95 20.16 -6.30
C GLN A 41 9.29 18.85 -6.76
N ILE A 42 10.02 17.73 -6.81
CA ILE A 42 9.42 16.43 -7.22
C ILE A 42 8.34 15.98 -6.22
N ALA A 43 8.51 16.27 -4.93
CA ALA A 43 7.48 15.96 -3.93
C ALA A 43 6.22 16.81 -4.16
N LEU A 44 6.39 18.09 -4.46
CA LEU A 44 5.30 19.00 -4.79
C LEU A 44 4.66 18.69 -6.16
N ASP A 45 5.42 18.19 -7.14
CA ASP A 45 4.91 17.80 -8.46
C ASP A 45 4.10 16.51 -8.36
N ILE A 46 4.55 15.53 -7.56
CA ILE A 46 3.80 14.30 -7.28
C ILE A 46 2.54 14.63 -6.48
N VAL A 47 2.66 15.45 -5.43
CA VAL A 47 1.50 15.90 -4.65
C VAL A 47 0.54 16.68 -5.53
N GLY A 48 1.02 17.60 -6.38
CA GLY A 48 0.19 18.39 -7.30
C GLY A 48 -0.47 17.55 -8.39
N THR A 49 0.20 16.52 -8.91
CA THR A 49 -0.38 15.56 -9.88
C THR A 49 -1.44 14.70 -9.21
N VAL A 50 -1.17 14.22 -7.99
CA VAL A 50 -2.13 13.48 -7.18
C VAL A 50 -3.32 14.37 -6.82
N GLU A 51 -3.09 15.59 -6.35
CA GLU A 51 -4.12 16.58 -6.03
C GLU A 51 -4.96 16.93 -7.25
N SER A 52 -4.35 17.16 -8.41
CA SER A 52 -5.03 17.47 -9.67
C SER A 52 -5.87 16.28 -10.18
N ILE A 53 -5.34 15.06 -10.10
CA ILE A 53 -6.08 13.85 -10.47
C ILE A 53 -7.20 13.56 -9.47
N MET A 54 -7.02 13.91 -8.20
CA MET A 54 -7.91 13.62 -7.08
C MET A 54 -8.72 14.85 -6.65
N THR A 55 -8.86 15.88 -7.51
CA THR A 55 -9.47 17.16 -7.12
C THR A 55 -10.99 17.04 -6.95
N THR A 56 -11.36 16.55 -5.78
CA THR A 56 -12.45 17.02 -4.93
C THR A 56 -12.26 16.38 -3.55
N LYS A 57 -11.85 17.23 -2.59
CA LYS A 57 -11.76 16.98 -1.13
C LYS A 57 -11.29 15.57 -0.69
N CYS A 58 -10.04 15.22 -1.02
CA CYS A 58 -9.32 14.14 -0.34
C CYS A 58 -8.52 14.69 0.85
N TYR A 59 -8.72 14.11 2.04
CA TYR A 59 -8.04 14.54 3.28
C TYR A 59 -6.73 13.79 3.52
N ILE A 60 -6.61 12.56 3.03
CA ILE A 60 -5.41 11.73 3.15
C ILE A 60 -5.16 11.03 1.82
N VAL A 61 -3.95 11.15 1.28
CA VAL A 61 -3.48 10.34 0.15
C VAL A 61 -2.10 9.77 0.48
N PHE A 62 -2.00 8.43 0.44
CA PHE A 62 -0.76 7.72 0.70
C PHE A 62 -0.53 6.64 -0.36
N SER A 63 0.71 6.52 -0.82
CA SER A 63 1.20 5.44 -1.68
C SER A 63 2.48 4.86 -1.09
N GLY A 64 2.65 3.53 -1.17
CA GLY A 64 3.90 2.92 -0.78
C GLY A 64 3.90 1.40 -0.85
N VAL A 65 5.04 0.80 -0.50
CA VAL A 65 5.18 -0.67 -0.48
C VAL A 65 4.53 -1.24 0.76
N ARG A 66 3.63 -2.21 0.58
CA ARG A 66 3.10 -3.06 1.65
C ARG A 66 3.94 -4.34 1.72
N ARG A 67 4.41 -4.70 2.90
CA ARG A 67 5.09 -5.99 3.17
C ARG A 67 4.36 -6.71 4.29
N SER A 68 4.04 -7.97 4.10
CA SER A 68 3.36 -8.79 5.11
C SER A 68 3.59 -10.27 4.81
N ASN A 69 4.01 -11.04 5.81
CA ASN A 69 4.20 -12.49 5.71
C ASN A 69 5.05 -12.93 4.51
N GLY A 70 6.11 -12.18 4.20
CA GLY A 70 7.00 -12.48 3.08
C GLY A 70 6.51 -12.06 1.69
N VAL A 71 5.28 -11.58 1.58
CA VAL A 71 4.71 -11.05 0.33
C VAL A 71 4.80 -9.53 0.33
N GLN A 72 4.95 -8.95 -0.87
CA GLN A 72 4.98 -7.50 -1.06
C GLN A 72 4.08 -7.05 -2.22
N GLY A 73 3.66 -5.80 -2.18
CA GLY A 73 2.91 -5.14 -3.26
C GLY A 73 2.83 -3.63 -3.07
N LEU A 74 2.28 -2.94 -4.05
CA LEU A 74 1.94 -1.51 -3.95
C LEU A 74 0.62 -1.36 -3.20
N ARG A 75 0.53 -0.39 -2.29
CA ARG A 75 -0.74 0.04 -1.67
C ARG A 75 -0.99 1.51 -1.90
N VAL A 76 -2.25 1.86 -2.10
CA VAL A 76 -2.75 3.22 -2.12
C VAL A 76 -3.84 3.32 -1.05
N ILE A 77 -3.80 4.35 -0.22
CA ILE A 77 -4.79 4.63 0.83
C ILE A 77 -5.28 6.04 0.59
N ILE A 78 -6.59 6.19 0.39
CA ILE A 78 -7.23 7.46 0.13
C ILE A 78 -8.42 7.61 1.08
N GLN A 79 -8.50 8.77 1.73
CA GLN A 79 -9.69 9.21 2.45
C GLN A 79 -10.27 10.41 1.70
N SER A 80 -11.50 10.26 1.22
CA SER A 80 -12.21 11.24 0.39
C SER A 80 -13.67 11.35 0.85
N ASP A 81 -14.32 12.45 0.48
CA ASP A 81 -15.78 12.59 0.54
C ASP A 81 -16.50 12.02 -0.68
N ARG A 82 -15.76 11.58 -1.71
CA ARG A 82 -16.27 10.93 -2.92
C ARG A 82 -16.53 9.44 -2.71
N SER A 83 -17.32 8.86 -3.62
CA SER A 83 -17.58 7.41 -3.63
C SER A 83 -16.28 6.61 -3.84
N PRO A 84 -16.12 5.46 -3.17
CA PRO A 84 -14.96 4.60 -3.39
C PRO A 84 -14.75 4.20 -4.86
N GLU A 85 -15.82 4.04 -5.63
CA GLU A 85 -15.79 3.71 -7.06
C GLU A 85 -15.18 4.85 -7.89
N TYR A 86 -15.51 6.11 -7.58
CA TYR A 86 -14.87 7.26 -8.20
C TYR A 86 -13.37 7.28 -7.87
N VAL A 87 -13.02 7.13 -6.61
CA VAL A 87 -11.62 7.13 -6.14
C VAL A 87 -10.82 6.03 -6.83
N GLU A 88 -11.40 4.83 -6.95
CA GLU A 88 -10.77 3.70 -7.64
C GLU A 88 -10.47 4.02 -9.11
N LYS A 89 -11.42 4.64 -9.83
CA LYS A 89 -11.20 5.10 -11.21
C LYS A 89 -10.06 6.12 -11.31
N ARG A 90 -9.95 7.04 -10.34
CA ARG A 90 -8.86 8.04 -10.31
C ARG A 90 -7.49 7.41 -10.01
N VAL A 91 -7.44 6.41 -9.14
CA VAL A 91 -6.20 5.64 -8.88
C VAL A 91 -5.73 4.94 -10.16
N GLU A 92 -6.64 4.32 -10.91
CA GLU A 92 -6.28 3.62 -12.15
C GLU A 92 -5.83 4.59 -13.25
N ALA A 93 -6.49 5.75 -13.38
CA ALA A 93 -6.04 6.81 -14.28
C ALA A 93 -4.62 7.29 -13.93
N PHE A 94 -4.33 7.47 -12.63
CA PHE A 94 -2.99 7.79 -12.16
C PHE A 94 -1.96 6.70 -12.50
N LEU A 95 -2.25 5.44 -12.21
CA LEU A 95 -1.33 4.33 -12.51
C LEU A 95 -1.03 4.23 -14.01
N ASN A 96 -2.03 4.46 -14.86
CA ASN A 96 -1.85 4.49 -16.31
C ASN A 96 -0.94 5.65 -16.74
N SER A 97 -1.17 6.86 -16.21
CA SER A 97 -0.30 8.02 -16.51
C SER A 97 1.13 7.86 -16.01
N MET A 98 1.33 7.10 -14.92
CA MET A 98 2.67 6.81 -14.41
C MET A 98 3.44 5.83 -15.28
N ASP A 99 2.76 4.90 -15.96
CA ASP A 99 3.38 4.02 -16.94
C ASP A 99 3.96 4.83 -18.10
N ASP A 100 3.18 5.75 -18.65
CA ASP A 100 3.63 6.69 -19.69
C ASP A 100 4.79 7.56 -19.19
N TYR A 101 4.66 8.16 -17.99
CA TYR A 101 5.71 8.96 -17.37
C TYR A 101 7.04 8.22 -17.19
N ILE A 102 7.00 6.93 -16.80
CA ILE A 102 8.21 6.10 -16.64
C ILE A 102 8.83 5.73 -17.98
N LYS A 103 8.03 5.52 -19.03
CA LYS A 103 8.52 5.26 -20.38
C LYS A 103 9.16 6.51 -20.99
N GLU A 104 8.57 7.68 -20.75
CA GLU A 104 8.99 8.94 -21.35
C GLU A 104 10.12 9.65 -20.57
N MET A 105 10.33 9.34 -19.29
CA MET A 105 11.39 9.98 -18.51
C MET A 105 12.77 9.71 -19.09
N THR A 106 13.66 10.71 -18.99
CA THR A 106 15.04 10.55 -19.48
C THR A 106 15.83 9.57 -18.62
N ASP A 107 16.93 9.03 -19.16
CA ASP A 107 17.81 8.14 -18.40
C ASP A 107 18.43 8.87 -17.21
N GLU A 108 18.74 10.15 -17.34
CA GLU A 108 19.28 10.97 -16.26
C GLU A 108 18.29 11.12 -15.10
N ALA A 109 17.01 11.36 -15.41
CA ALA A 109 15.95 11.44 -14.42
C ALA A 109 15.75 10.10 -13.69
N PHE A 110 15.74 9.00 -14.42
CA PHE A 110 15.67 7.66 -13.84
C PHE A 110 16.88 7.34 -12.96
N GLN A 111 18.09 7.65 -13.43
CA GLN A 111 19.32 7.47 -12.64
C GLN A 111 19.31 8.33 -11.37
N LYS A 112 18.68 9.50 -11.40
CA LYS A 112 18.46 10.33 -10.19
C LYS A 112 17.55 9.62 -9.18
N HIS A 113 16.44 9.02 -9.62
CA HIS A 113 15.57 8.20 -8.76
C HIS A 113 16.26 6.94 -8.23
N LEU A 114 17.10 6.28 -9.03
CA LEU A 114 17.88 5.12 -8.59
C LEU A 114 18.90 5.51 -7.53
N LYS A 115 19.70 6.56 -7.78
CA LYS A 115 20.64 7.12 -6.80
C LYS A 115 19.93 7.54 -5.51
N ALA A 116 18.73 8.11 -5.65
CA ALA A 116 17.88 8.45 -4.51
C ALA A 116 17.54 7.27 -3.61
N LEU A 117 17.08 6.19 -4.24
CA LEU A 117 16.69 4.99 -3.54
C LEU A 117 17.91 4.31 -2.91
N VAL A 118 19.05 4.25 -3.61
CA VAL A 118 20.31 3.71 -3.10
C VAL A 118 20.76 4.46 -1.85
N SER A 119 20.82 5.80 -1.90
CA SER A 119 21.20 6.62 -0.74
C SER A 119 20.26 6.41 0.44
N LYS A 120 18.94 6.31 0.19
CA LYS A 120 17.94 6.05 1.22
C LYS A 120 18.11 4.66 1.85
N ARG A 121 18.43 3.64 1.04
CA ARG A 121 18.67 2.27 1.51
C ARG A 121 19.95 2.16 2.34
N MET A 122 21.02 2.83 1.92
CA MET A 122 22.32 2.79 2.60
C MET A 122 22.43 3.73 3.80
N GLU A 123 21.43 4.56 4.07
CA GLU A 123 21.48 5.46 5.22
C GLU A 123 21.66 4.67 6.52
N LYS A 124 22.71 5.01 7.28
CA LYS A 124 23.02 4.33 8.54
C LYS A 124 22.07 4.80 9.65
N PRO A 125 21.60 3.90 10.53
CA PRO A 125 20.83 4.30 11.70
C PRO A 125 21.61 5.30 12.57
N LYS A 126 20.97 6.42 12.91
CA LYS A 126 21.57 7.47 13.76
C LYS A 126 21.59 7.11 15.25
N LYS A 127 20.86 6.06 15.63
CA LYS A 127 20.69 5.60 17.02
C LYS A 127 20.78 4.08 17.06
N ILE A 128 21.26 3.53 18.18
CA ILE A 128 21.30 2.09 18.43
C ILE A 128 19.93 1.43 18.32
N SER A 129 18.87 2.12 18.75
CA SER A 129 17.49 1.63 18.59
C SER A 129 17.12 1.42 17.13
N GLY A 130 17.56 2.30 16.22
CA GLY A 130 17.33 2.13 14.79
C GLY A 130 18.07 0.92 14.22
N GLN A 131 19.29 0.66 14.67
CA GLN A 131 20.04 -0.55 14.27
C GLN A 131 19.40 -1.82 14.82
N ASN A 132 18.99 -1.82 16.09
CA ASN A 132 18.29 -2.94 16.72
C ASN A 132 16.98 -3.25 16.00
N SER A 133 16.19 -2.24 15.65
CA SER A 133 14.94 -2.44 14.89
C SER A 133 15.17 -3.11 13.53
N ARG A 134 16.29 -2.82 12.84
CA ARG A 134 16.64 -3.48 11.58
C ARG A 134 16.92 -4.96 11.79
N TYR A 135 17.81 -5.30 12.71
CA TYR A 135 18.15 -6.70 13.01
C TYR A 135 16.94 -7.47 13.53
N TRP A 136 16.13 -6.85 14.38
CA TRP A 136 14.93 -7.48 14.92
C TRP A 136 13.90 -7.76 13.82
N SER A 137 13.79 -6.89 12.81
CA SER A 137 12.95 -7.13 11.64
C SER A 137 13.39 -8.36 10.85
N GLU A 138 14.70 -8.60 10.69
CA GLU A 138 15.23 -9.80 10.03
C GLU A 138 14.97 -11.08 10.85
N ILE A 139 15.05 -10.99 12.17
CA ILE A 139 14.77 -12.10 13.09
C ILE A 139 13.27 -12.45 13.08
N LEU A 140 12.40 -11.46 13.27
CA LEU A 140 10.95 -11.67 13.31
C LEU A 140 10.39 -12.15 11.98
N SER A 141 10.98 -11.70 10.86
CA SER A 141 10.61 -12.19 9.53
C SER A 141 11.25 -13.53 9.16
N GLN A 142 12.13 -14.07 10.01
CA GLN A 142 12.92 -15.29 9.78
C GLN A 142 13.74 -15.27 8.49
N GLN A 143 14.06 -14.08 7.98
CA GLN A 143 14.86 -13.93 6.77
C GLN A 143 16.35 -13.84 7.08
N TYR A 144 16.73 -13.34 8.27
CA TYR A 144 18.13 -13.29 8.73
C TYR A 144 19.13 -12.68 7.74
N ASN A 145 18.68 -11.79 6.86
CA ASN A 145 19.55 -11.13 5.90
C ASN A 145 20.10 -9.83 6.51
N PHE A 146 21.10 -9.96 7.39
CA PHE A 146 21.65 -8.81 8.10
C PHE A 146 22.47 -7.86 7.22
N ASP A 147 22.89 -8.32 6.03
CA ASP A 147 23.59 -7.53 5.01
C ASP A 147 22.63 -7.09 3.87
N ARG A 148 21.31 -7.11 4.13
CA ARG A 148 20.26 -6.87 3.11
C ARG A 148 20.47 -5.59 2.33
N GLU A 149 20.83 -4.49 2.99
CA GLU A 149 20.98 -3.20 2.34
C GLU A 149 22.03 -3.26 1.24
N THR A 150 23.17 -3.90 1.49
CA THR A 150 24.24 -4.08 0.51
C THR A 150 23.77 -4.94 -0.65
N VAL A 151 23.13 -6.09 -0.36
CA VAL A 151 22.66 -7.03 -1.38
C VAL A 151 21.58 -6.38 -2.26
N GLU A 152 20.59 -5.72 -1.66
CA GLU A 152 19.52 -5.03 -2.39
C GLU A 152 20.07 -3.87 -3.21
N VAL A 153 21.05 -3.12 -2.72
CA VAL A 153 21.65 -1.99 -3.45
C VAL A 153 22.44 -2.44 -4.66
N GLU A 154 23.19 -3.54 -4.58
CA GLU A 154 23.87 -4.08 -5.76
C GLU A 154 22.87 -4.53 -6.83
N PHE A 155 21.76 -5.17 -6.42
CA PHE A 155 20.70 -5.53 -7.36
C PHE A 155 20.00 -4.30 -7.95
N LEU A 156 19.72 -3.28 -7.12
CA LEU A 156 19.06 -2.04 -7.55
C LEU A 156 19.81 -1.34 -8.69
N LYS A 157 21.14 -1.42 -8.73
CA LYS A 157 21.95 -0.86 -9.82
C LYS A 157 21.71 -1.52 -11.18
N THR A 158 21.15 -2.73 -11.21
CA THR A 158 20.86 -3.49 -12.44
C THR A 158 19.43 -3.31 -12.96
N VAL A 159 18.59 -2.60 -12.21
CA VAL A 159 17.17 -2.40 -12.55
C VAL A 159 17.02 -1.51 -13.78
N LYS A 160 16.10 -1.89 -14.68
CA LYS A 160 15.73 -1.15 -15.89
C LYS A 160 14.37 -0.45 -15.69
N LYS A 161 14.00 0.42 -16.63
CA LYS A 161 12.76 1.20 -16.62
C LYS A 161 11.47 0.40 -16.86
N GLU A 162 11.58 -0.89 -17.17
CA GLU A 162 10.45 -1.74 -17.56
C GLU A 162 9.90 -2.50 -16.34
N ASP A 163 8.66 -2.22 -15.94
CA ASP A 163 7.86 -3.04 -15.02
C ASP A 163 6.39 -3.06 -15.46
N ASP A 164 5.93 -4.20 -15.97
CA ASP A 164 4.59 -4.38 -16.50
C ASP A 164 3.61 -4.97 -15.47
N ARG A 165 4.02 -5.19 -14.22
CA ARG A 165 3.26 -6.03 -13.27
C ARG A 165 2.01 -5.40 -12.71
N ILE A 166 1.90 -4.06 -12.76
CA ILE A 166 0.81 -3.31 -12.13
C ILE A 166 -0.19 -2.71 -13.13
N ALA A 167 0.13 -2.75 -14.43
CA ALA A 167 -0.72 -2.19 -15.49
C ALA A 167 -2.06 -2.93 -15.63
N VAL A 168 -3.12 -2.24 -16.06
CA VAL A 168 -4.41 -2.87 -16.37
C VAL A 168 -4.20 -3.96 -17.44
N GLY A 169 -4.75 -5.15 -17.19
CA GLY A 169 -4.60 -6.30 -18.08
C GLY A 169 -3.27 -7.05 -17.96
N ALA A 170 -2.34 -6.62 -17.10
CA ALA A 170 -1.09 -7.35 -16.91
C ALA A 170 -1.34 -8.77 -16.38
N PRO A 171 -0.64 -9.80 -16.91
CA PRO A 171 -0.94 -11.21 -16.65
C PRO A 171 -0.79 -11.61 -15.18
N TYR A 172 0.05 -10.89 -14.43
CA TYR A 172 0.34 -11.14 -13.02
C TYR A 172 -0.30 -10.12 -12.08
N ARG A 173 -1.18 -9.25 -12.56
CA ARG A 173 -1.82 -8.24 -11.74
C ARG A 173 -2.75 -8.90 -10.71
N LYS A 174 -2.49 -8.62 -9.43
CA LYS A 174 -3.36 -9.00 -8.31
C LYS A 174 -3.80 -7.75 -7.57
N LYS A 175 -5.05 -7.38 -7.73
CA LYS A 175 -5.66 -6.20 -7.12
C LYS A 175 -6.65 -6.62 -6.04
N PHE A 176 -6.62 -5.95 -4.91
CA PHE A 176 -7.58 -6.10 -3.83
C PHE A 176 -7.90 -4.72 -3.27
N SER A 177 -9.17 -4.34 -3.32
CA SER A 177 -9.69 -3.04 -2.89
C SER A 177 -10.58 -3.24 -1.65
N ILE A 178 -10.45 -2.34 -0.67
CA ILE A 178 -11.35 -2.29 0.50
C ILE A 178 -12.07 -0.95 0.44
N HIS A 179 -13.39 -0.98 0.27
CA HIS A 179 -14.22 0.22 0.25
C HIS A 179 -14.85 0.40 1.63
N VAL A 180 -14.57 1.54 2.27
CA VAL A 180 -15.22 1.93 3.53
C VAL A 180 -16.15 3.09 3.21
N VAL A 181 -17.46 2.85 3.31
CA VAL A 181 -18.49 3.84 3.02
C VAL A 181 -18.95 4.51 4.32
N SER A 182 -19.15 5.83 4.26
CA SER A 182 -19.68 6.60 5.38
C SER A 182 -21.17 6.30 5.59
N SER A 183 -21.55 5.98 6.83
CA SER A 183 -22.96 5.72 7.19
C SER A 183 -23.85 6.96 7.14
N VAL A 184 -23.27 8.16 7.08
CA VAL A 184 -24.03 9.43 7.08
C VAL A 184 -24.63 9.76 5.70
N ASN A 185 -24.13 9.12 4.63
CA ASN A 185 -24.67 9.26 3.28
C ASN A 185 -25.64 8.12 2.91
N GLY A 186 -25.97 7.23 3.86
CA GLY A 186 -26.75 6.01 3.66
C GLY A 186 -28.27 6.18 3.51
N GLU A 187 -28.80 7.40 3.45
CA GLU A 187 -30.23 7.64 3.15
C GLU A 187 -30.51 7.97 1.68
N LYS A 188 -29.51 7.93 0.80
CA LYS A 188 -29.76 7.98 -0.64
C LYS A 188 -29.61 6.60 -1.26
N GLU A 189 -30.78 5.99 -1.46
CA GLU A 189 -31.15 4.90 -2.36
C GLU A 189 -30.98 3.45 -1.90
N LEU A 190 -32.09 2.90 -1.41
CA LEU A 190 -32.66 1.66 -1.95
C LEU A 190 -34.18 1.83 -2.09
N THR A 191 -34.63 2.53 -3.13
CA THR A 191 -35.97 2.31 -3.69
C THR A 191 -35.80 1.98 -5.16
N GLU A 192 -35.92 0.69 -5.47
CA GLU A 192 -36.09 0.20 -6.83
C GLU A 192 -37.35 0.86 -7.43
N THR A 193 -37.18 1.61 -8.52
CA THR A 193 -38.13 1.59 -9.65
C THR A 193 -37.46 2.16 -10.89
N ASN A 194 -37.37 1.31 -11.91
CA ASN A 194 -37.32 1.61 -13.35
C ASN A 194 -36.36 2.70 -13.85
N GLY A 195 -35.27 2.22 -14.44
CA GLY A 195 -34.87 2.64 -15.78
C GLY A 195 -34.55 4.12 -15.97
N GLU A 196 -33.43 4.58 -15.41
CA GLU A 196 -32.58 5.61 -16.00
C GLU A 196 -31.23 5.57 -15.27
N LYS A 197 -30.14 5.35 -16.01
CA LYS A 197 -28.78 5.50 -15.46
C LYS A 197 -28.62 6.96 -15.06
N GLN A 198 -28.78 7.28 -13.78
CA GLN A 198 -28.32 8.56 -13.24
C GLN A 198 -26.80 8.56 -13.27
N THR A 199 -26.25 9.07 -14.38
CA THR A 199 -24.90 9.60 -14.43
C THR A 199 -24.79 10.65 -13.33
N GLU A 200 -23.97 10.40 -12.31
CA GLU A 200 -23.40 11.46 -11.48
C GLU A 200 -22.69 12.43 -12.42
N THR A 201 -23.36 13.51 -12.80
CA THR A 201 -22.74 14.68 -13.41
C THR A 201 -21.92 15.35 -12.33
N THR A 202 -20.68 14.90 -12.15
CA THR A 202 -19.68 15.63 -11.38
C THR A 202 -19.33 16.90 -12.13
N GLU A 203 -19.55 18.05 -11.50
CA GLU A 203 -19.02 19.38 -11.87
C GLU A 203 -17.48 19.45 -11.80
N ASP A 204 -16.78 18.36 -12.07
CA ASP A 204 -15.32 18.33 -12.17
C ASP A 204 -14.99 18.63 -13.64
N GLY A 205 -14.54 19.87 -13.90
CA GLY A 205 -14.33 20.39 -15.25
C GLY A 205 -13.50 19.48 -16.17
N ASN A 206 -13.65 19.68 -17.48
CA ASN A 206 -13.17 18.90 -18.64
C ASN A 206 -11.68 18.46 -18.71
N ASN A 207 -10.89 18.55 -17.63
CA ASN A 207 -9.44 18.35 -17.63
C ASN A 207 -8.98 17.10 -16.85
N LEU A 208 -9.86 16.19 -16.46
CA LEU A 208 -9.46 14.95 -15.78
C LEU A 208 -8.91 13.92 -16.78
N LEU A 209 -7.78 13.30 -16.43
CA LEU A 209 -7.23 12.16 -17.19
C LEU A 209 -8.27 11.04 -17.34
N PRO A 210 -8.34 10.38 -18.52
CA PRO A 210 -9.26 9.27 -18.74
C PRO A 210 -8.90 8.09 -17.82
N SER A 211 -9.93 7.44 -17.29
CA SER A 211 -9.76 6.19 -16.54
C SER A 211 -9.88 5.00 -17.50
N PRO A 212 -8.99 3.99 -17.43
CA PRO A 212 -9.12 2.79 -18.25
C PRO A 212 -10.37 2.00 -17.87
N GLU A 213 -10.91 1.22 -18.81
CA GLU A 213 -11.99 0.28 -18.51
C GLU A 213 -11.50 -0.80 -17.54
N LEU A 214 -12.27 -1.00 -16.46
CA LEU A 214 -11.95 -1.98 -15.42
C LEU A 214 -12.83 -3.22 -15.58
N PRO A 215 -12.27 -4.44 -15.39
CA PRO A 215 -13.09 -5.64 -15.34
C PRO A 215 -14.06 -5.59 -14.16
N PRO A 216 -15.22 -6.27 -14.24
CA PRO A 216 -16.16 -6.34 -13.14
C PRO A 216 -15.50 -6.96 -11.90
N PRO A 217 -15.64 -6.36 -10.70
CA PRO A 217 -15.00 -6.87 -9.49
C PRO A 217 -15.73 -8.10 -8.95
N MET A 218 -14.97 -9.02 -8.36
CA MET A 218 -15.53 -10.06 -7.49
C MET A 218 -15.80 -9.46 -6.11
N VAL A 219 -17.07 -9.26 -5.76
CA VAL A 219 -17.46 -8.74 -4.44
C VAL A 219 -17.30 -9.83 -3.39
N VAL A 220 -16.51 -9.55 -2.35
CA VAL A 220 -16.29 -10.47 -1.24
C VAL A 220 -17.40 -10.30 -0.21
N THR A 221 -18.27 -11.30 -0.10
CA THR A 221 -19.36 -11.34 0.88
C THR A 221 -18.95 -11.98 2.21
N SER A 222 -17.99 -12.91 2.17
CA SER A 222 -17.45 -13.59 3.36
C SER A 222 -15.93 -13.65 3.30
N VAL A 223 -15.27 -13.06 4.29
CA VAL A 223 -13.80 -13.10 4.41
C VAL A 223 -13.29 -14.53 4.60
N ALA A 224 -14.07 -15.38 5.28
CA ALA A 224 -13.67 -16.76 5.54
C ALA A 224 -13.69 -17.60 4.26
N GLU A 225 -14.76 -17.50 3.47
CA GLU A 225 -14.88 -18.21 2.18
C GLU A 225 -13.83 -17.71 1.19
N PHE A 226 -13.68 -16.38 1.08
CA PHE A 226 -12.65 -15.78 0.24
C PHE A 226 -11.25 -16.29 0.59
N LYS A 227 -10.90 -16.40 1.88
CA LYS A 227 -9.60 -16.93 2.29
C LYS A 227 -9.46 -18.42 2.01
N ARG A 228 -10.53 -19.21 2.16
CA ARG A 228 -10.53 -20.66 1.91
C ARG A 228 -10.28 -20.99 0.44
N ASP A 229 -10.85 -20.19 -0.45
CA ASP A 229 -10.82 -20.45 -1.89
C ASP A 229 -9.56 -19.88 -2.56
N MET A 230 -8.69 -19.20 -1.80
CA MET A 230 -7.44 -18.60 -2.28
C MET A 230 -6.22 -19.44 -1.90
N GLY A 231 -5.30 -19.60 -2.85
CA GLY A 231 -3.99 -20.21 -2.58
C GLY A 231 -3.15 -19.36 -1.61
N LEU A 232 -2.45 -20.02 -0.69
CA LEU A 232 -1.50 -19.36 0.21
C LEU A 232 -0.12 -19.27 -0.42
N TYR A 233 0.54 -18.13 -0.23
CA TYR A 233 1.94 -17.98 -0.62
C TYR A 233 2.86 -18.81 0.31
N PRO A 234 3.96 -19.35 -0.22
CA PRO A 234 4.98 -19.97 0.62
C PRO A 234 5.63 -18.92 1.52
N LEU A 235 6.09 -19.35 2.69
CA LEU A 235 6.92 -18.51 3.56
C LEU A 235 8.31 -18.32 2.93
N PRO A 236 8.92 -17.13 3.06
CA PRO A 236 10.30 -16.90 2.66
C PRO A 236 11.23 -17.88 3.35
N ARG A 237 12.28 -18.31 2.64
CA ARG A 237 13.34 -19.11 3.24
C ARG A 237 14.33 -18.20 3.98
N PRO A 238 14.92 -18.67 5.09
CA PRO A 238 16.08 -18.01 5.71
C PRO A 238 17.18 -17.73 4.69
N TYR A 239 17.78 -16.55 4.78
CA TYR A 239 18.90 -16.17 3.94
C TYR A 239 20.14 -17.00 4.29
N ILE A 240 20.76 -17.58 3.26
CA ILE A 240 22.00 -18.33 3.36
C ILE A 240 22.99 -17.70 2.38
N ASP A 241 24.06 -17.12 2.91
CA ASP A 241 25.16 -16.62 2.09
C ASP A 241 26.00 -17.81 1.58
N LEU A 242 25.69 -18.25 0.36
CA LEU A 242 26.40 -19.37 -0.27
C LEU A 242 27.88 -19.05 -0.57
N GLN A 243 28.26 -17.77 -0.67
CA GLN A 243 29.65 -17.39 -0.88
C GLN A 243 30.47 -17.57 0.40
N LYS A 244 29.93 -17.16 1.56
CA LYS A 244 30.55 -17.43 2.88
C LYS A 244 30.47 -18.91 3.29
N ALA A 245 29.44 -19.64 2.86
CA ALA A 245 29.30 -21.07 3.16
C ALA A 245 30.35 -21.94 2.44
N ARG A 246 30.82 -21.52 1.27
CA ARG A 246 31.86 -22.24 0.50
C ARG A 246 33.27 -22.08 1.07
N SER A 247 33.55 -21.07 1.90
CA SER A 247 34.89 -20.85 2.45
C SER A 247 35.24 -21.75 3.65
N LYS A 248 34.35 -22.68 4.02
CA LYS A 248 34.51 -23.63 5.13
C LYS A 248 34.50 -25.10 4.68
N LEU A 249 34.60 -25.34 3.38
CA LEU A 249 34.84 -26.66 2.75
C LEU A 249 36.21 -26.62 2.08
#